data_AF-A0A5J6BY28-F1
#
_entry.id   AF-A0A5J6BY28-F1
#
_cell.length_a   1.000
_cell.length_b   1.000
_cell.length_c   1.000
_cell.angle_alpha   90.00
_cell.angle_beta   90.00
_cell.angle_gamma   90.00
#
_symmetry.space_group_name_H-M   'P 1'
#
loop_
_entity.id
_entity.type
_entity.pdbx_description
1 polymer ?
#
loop_
_entity_poly.entity_id
_entity_poly.type
_entity_poly.pdbx_seq_one_letter_code
_entity_poly.pdbx_strand_id
1 'polypeptide(L)'
;RDLVVPVLQLFQKEWNDIKNKIVKCDAKPIISIDTINYNVFKECVDNDLVDILNDISACTNNPEIIKLLKKKNKFYSVVLMHKRGNPHTMDKLTNYDNLVYDIKNYLEQRLNFLVLNGIPRYRILFDIGLGFAKKHDQSIKLLQNIH
;
A
#
# COMPACT_ATOMS: atom_id res chain seq x y z
N ARG A 1 -0.85 12.79 11.33
CA ARG A 1 -0.20 13.67 10.33
C ARG A 1 1.12 14.17 10.90
N ASP A 2 1.05 14.70 12.12
CA ASP A 2 2.14 15.37 12.84
C ASP A 2 3.40 14.52 13.08
N LEU A 3 3.31 13.18 13.04
CA LEU A 3 4.47 12.30 13.25
C LEU A 3 5.19 11.89 11.96
N VAL A 4 4.48 11.78 10.82
CA VAL A 4 5.00 11.10 9.62
C VAL A 4 5.72 12.06 8.69
N VAL A 5 5.07 13.17 8.35
CA VAL A 5 5.58 14.11 7.35
C VAL A 5 6.91 14.75 7.78
N PRO A 6 7.11 15.15 9.06
CA PRO A 6 8.39 15.69 9.50
C PRO A 6 9.56 14.70 9.33
N VAL A 7 9.33 13.40 9.57
CA VAL A 7 10.36 12.36 9.38
C VAL A 7 10.73 12.23 7.90
N LEU A 8 9.74 12.19 7.02
CA LEU A 8 9.96 12.09 5.58
C LEU A 8 10.68 13.33 5.02
N GLN A 9 10.32 14.52 5.49
CA GLN A 9 10.99 15.77 5.12
C GLN A 9 12.44 15.82 5.61
N LEU A 10 12.68 15.39 6.86
CA LEU A 10 14.04 15.28 7.40
C LEU A 10 14.87 14.31 6.57
N PHE A 11 14.35 13.12 6.26
CA PHE A 11 15.05 12.16 5.39
C PHE A 11 15.37 12.75 4.00
N GLN A 12 14.41 13.43 3.36
CA GLN A 12 14.62 14.05 2.06
C GLN A 12 15.72 15.12 2.12
N LYS A 13 15.75 15.92 3.19
CA LYS A 13 16.79 16.92 3.44
C LYS A 13 18.17 16.26 3.60
N GLU A 14 18.29 15.30 4.52
CA GLU A 14 19.56 14.60 4.78
C GLU A 14 20.07 13.88 3.53
N TRP A 15 19.18 13.26 2.74
CA TRP A 15 19.56 12.63 1.48
C TRP A 15 20.10 13.63 0.45
N ASN A 16 19.49 14.81 0.33
CA ASN A 16 19.97 15.85 -0.57
C ASN A 16 21.35 16.37 -0.13
N ASP A 17 21.58 16.53 1.17
CA ASP A 17 22.87 16.95 1.72
C ASP A 17 23.98 15.92 1.44
N ILE A 18 23.67 14.62 1.53
CA ILE A 18 24.57 13.53 1.16
C ILE A 18 24.84 13.53 -0.35
N LYS A 19 23.78 13.65 -1.17
CA LYS A 19 23.87 13.63 -2.64
C LYS A 19 24.77 14.73 -3.19
N ASN A 20 24.77 15.91 -2.56
CA ASN A 20 25.61 17.03 -2.95
C ASN A 20 27.11 16.82 -2.64
N LYS A 21 27.46 15.86 -1.79
CA LYS A 21 28.86 15.58 -1.37
C LYS A 21 29.50 14.41 -2.13
N ILE A 22 28.75 13.70 -2.96
CA ILE A 22 29.20 12.48 -3.64
C ILE A 22 29.07 12.59 -5.16
N VAL A 23 30.03 12.03 -5.88
CA VAL A 23 30.19 12.21 -7.34
C VAL A 23 29.03 11.58 -8.14
N LYS A 24 28.49 10.45 -7.66
CA LYS A 24 27.26 9.81 -8.16
C LYS A 24 26.85 8.69 -7.22
N CYS A 25 25.59 8.67 -6.79
CA CYS A 25 25.04 7.55 -6.03
C CYS A 25 23.54 7.44 -6.31
N ASP A 26 23.13 6.29 -6.84
CA ASP A 26 21.72 5.95 -7.07
C ASP A 26 21.23 4.93 -6.01
N ALA A 27 21.78 5.01 -4.80
CA ALA A 27 21.43 4.11 -3.70
C ALA A 27 20.27 4.65 -2.84
N LYS A 28 19.46 5.58 -3.36
CA LYS A 28 18.32 6.11 -2.59
C LYS A 28 17.32 4.96 -2.37
N PRO A 29 16.96 4.64 -1.12
CA PRO A 29 15.95 3.63 -0.88
C PRO A 29 14.59 4.08 -1.42
N ILE A 30 13.81 3.11 -1.90
CA ILE A 30 12.39 3.30 -2.21
C ILE A 30 11.64 3.50 -0.89
N ILE A 31 10.79 4.51 -0.84
CA ILE A 31 10.01 4.85 0.36
C ILE A 31 8.55 4.44 0.17
N SER A 32 8.09 3.49 0.99
CA SER A 32 6.69 3.11 1.09
C SER A 32 6.04 3.73 2.31
N ILE A 33 4.86 4.33 2.16
CA ILE A 33 4.06 4.83 3.29
C ILE A 33 2.87 3.91 3.55
N ASP A 34 2.78 3.37 4.77
CA ASP A 34 1.62 2.62 5.24
C ASP A 34 0.53 3.58 5.74
N THR A 35 -0.49 3.76 4.91
CA THR A 35 -1.62 4.62 5.28
C THR A 35 -2.87 4.33 4.45
N ILE A 36 -4.03 4.54 5.07
CA ILE A 36 -5.34 4.62 4.40
C ILE A 36 -5.86 6.07 4.36
N ASN A 37 -5.07 7.03 4.84
CA ASN A 37 -5.49 8.42 4.99
C ASN A 37 -5.15 9.24 3.75
N TYR A 38 -6.19 9.60 3.00
CA TYR A 38 -6.09 10.41 1.79
C TYR A 38 -5.21 11.67 1.97
N ASN A 39 -5.40 12.41 3.06
CA ASN A 39 -4.70 13.68 3.25
C ASN A 39 -3.21 13.48 3.56
N VAL A 40 -2.84 12.41 4.28
CA VAL A 40 -1.43 12.05 4.51
C VAL A 40 -0.76 11.70 3.19
N PHE A 41 -1.38 10.83 2.39
CA PHE A 41 -0.80 10.44 1.10
C PHE A 41 -0.75 11.60 0.12
N LYS A 42 -1.78 12.47 0.10
CA LYS A 42 -1.79 13.70 -0.70
C LYS A 42 -0.59 14.59 -0.37
N GLU A 43 -0.35 14.84 0.91
CA GLU A 43 0.78 15.66 1.36
C GLU A 43 2.13 15.03 0.97
N CYS A 44 2.26 13.70 1.06
CA CYS A 44 3.46 12.99 0.63
C CYS A 44 3.69 13.09 -0.90
N VAL A 45 2.63 12.94 -1.70
CA VAL A 45 2.66 13.09 -3.15
C VAL A 45 2.90 14.53 -3.58
N ASP A 46 2.38 15.50 -2.83
CA ASP A 46 2.55 16.93 -3.11
C ASP A 46 3.99 17.40 -2.93
N ASN A 47 4.72 16.81 -1.98
CA ASN A 47 6.10 17.15 -1.64
C ASN A 47 7.14 16.13 -2.15
N ASP A 48 6.73 15.17 -2.98
CA ASP A 48 7.59 14.13 -3.54
C ASP A 48 8.38 13.30 -2.51
N LEU A 49 7.70 12.93 -1.42
CA LEU A 49 8.33 12.28 -0.25
C LEU A 49 8.35 10.75 -0.31
N VAL A 50 7.52 10.14 -1.14
CA VAL A 50 7.28 8.68 -1.17
C VAL A 50 7.18 8.15 -2.60
N ASP A 51 7.31 6.83 -2.73
CA ASP A 51 7.27 6.11 -4.00
C ASP A 51 6.12 5.09 -4.07
N ILE A 52 5.74 4.52 -2.92
CA ILE A 52 4.72 3.47 -2.79
C ILE A 52 3.68 3.85 -1.74
N LEU A 53 2.40 3.65 -2.08
CA LEU A 53 1.31 3.59 -1.10
C LEU A 53 1.14 2.14 -0.64
N ASN A 54 1.33 1.85 0.64
CA ASN A 54 0.90 0.59 1.23
C ASN A 54 -0.48 0.80 1.87
N ASP A 55 -1.55 0.37 1.19
CA ASP A 55 -2.92 0.56 1.65
C ASP A 55 -3.50 -0.76 2.16
N ILE A 56 -3.55 -0.90 3.49
CA ILE A 56 -4.05 -2.11 4.16
C ILE A 56 -5.56 -2.37 3.93
N SER A 57 -6.28 -1.46 3.28
CA SER A 57 -7.70 -1.59 2.93
C SER A 57 -7.92 -1.88 1.45
N ALA A 58 -6.86 -2.07 0.66
CA ALA A 58 -6.92 -2.15 -0.80
C ALA A 58 -7.69 -0.95 -1.43
N CYS A 59 -7.42 0.24 -0.88
CA CYS A 59 -8.03 1.51 -1.28
C CYS A 59 -9.57 1.51 -1.18
N THR A 60 -10.15 0.73 -0.26
CA THR A 60 -11.60 0.71 -0.03
C THR A 60 -12.02 1.70 1.06
N ASN A 61 -11.13 2.04 2.00
CA ASN A 61 -11.44 3.00 3.07
C ASN A 61 -11.72 4.41 2.52
N ASN A 62 -10.94 4.84 1.52
CA ASN A 62 -11.20 6.06 0.78
C ASN A 62 -10.74 5.90 -0.67
N PRO A 63 -11.64 5.53 -1.61
CA PRO A 63 -11.30 5.29 -3.01
C PRO A 63 -10.70 6.49 -3.74
N GLU A 64 -10.94 7.72 -3.26
CA GLU A 64 -10.36 8.93 -3.85
C GLU A 64 -8.82 8.92 -3.79
N ILE A 65 -8.21 8.15 -2.88
CA ILE A 65 -6.75 8.01 -2.78
C ILE A 65 -6.13 7.48 -4.08
N ILE A 66 -6.90 6.73 -4.89
CA ILE A 66 -6.45 6.20 -6.18
C ILE A 66 -6.10 7.34 -7.15
N LYS A 67 -6.81 8.47 -7.09
CA LYS A 67 -6.52 9.64 -7.94
C LYS A 67 -5.12 10.22 -7.68
N LEU A 68 -4.56 9.99 -6.48
CA LEU A 68 -3.23 10.45 -6.12
C LEU A 68 -2.10 9.54 -6.64
N LEU A 69 -2.42 8.30 -7.03
CA LEU A 69 -1.44 7.36 -7.60
C LEU A 69 -0.96 7.75 -9.01
N LYS A 70 -1.64 8.72 -9.65
CA LYS A 70 -1.26 9.32 -10.92
C LYS A 70 -1.33 10.84 -10.80
N LYS A 71 -0.17 11.50 -10.75
CA LYS A 71 -0.09 12.97 -10.68
C LYS A 71 0.83 13.51 -11.79
N LYS A 72 0.25 14.25 -12.72
CA LYS A 72 0.94 14.75 -13.92
C LYS A 72 1.64 13.60 -14.66
N ASN A 73 2.97 13.62 -14.74
CA ASN A 73 3.80 12.59 -15.39
C ASN A 73 4.37 11.56 -14.40
N LYS A 74 3.99 11.60 -13.11
CA LYS A 74 4.47 10.66 -12.09
C LYS A 74 3.39 9.64 -11.75
N PHE A 75 3.80 8.39 -11.68
CA PHE A 75 3.00 7.27 -11.21
C PHE A 75 3.63 6.68 -9.95
N TYR A 76 2.78 6.38 -8.96
CA TYR A 76 3.17 5.72 -7.72
C TYR A 76 2.74 4.25 -7.78
N SER A 77 3.50 3.38 -7.13
CA SER A 77 3.08 1.97 -6.95
C SER A 77 2.18 1.84 -5.73
N VAL A 78 1.37 0.78 -5.68
CA VAL A 78 0.44 0.55 -4.59
C VAL A 78 0.41 -0.92 -4.18
N VAL A 79 0.42 -1.17 -2.89
CA VAL A 79 0.16 -2.49 -2.30
C VAL A 79 -1.30 -2.53 -1.86
N LEU A 80 -2.02 -3.54 -2.37
CA LEU A 80 -3.41 -3.81 -2.01
C LEU A 80 -3.43 -5.01 -1.08
N MET A 81 -3.80 -4.79 0.19
CA MET A 81 -3.89 -5.87 1.18
C MET A 81 -5.34 -6.29 1.43
N HIS A 82 -5.59 -7.59 1.59
CA HIS A 82 -6.88 -8.08 2.07
C HIS A 82 -6.98 -8.03 3.61
N LYS A 83 -7.99 -7.32 4.13
CA LYS A 83 -8.47 -7.43 5.53
C LYS A 83 -9.99 -7.38 5.60
N ARG A 84 -10.57 -7.81 6.73
CA ARG A 84 -11.97 -7.57 7.10
C ARG A 84 -12.05 -6.86 8.45
N GLY A 85 -12.99 -5.93 8.59
CA GLY A 85 -13.18 -5.16 9.82
C GLY A 85 -12.03 -4.22 10.17
N ASN A 86 -11.89 -3.98 11.47
CA ASN A 86 -10.90 -3.10 12.09
C ASN A 86 -10.16 -3.87 13.21
N PRO A 87 -9.13 -3.29 13.86
CA PRO A 87 -8.35 -4.00 14.88
C PRO A 87 -9.18 -4.61 16.03
N HIS A 88 -10.35 -4.06 16.35
CA HIS A 88 -11.23 -4.58 17.40
C HIS A 88 -12.19 -5.69 16.93
N THR A 89 -12.35 -5.86 15.61
CA THR A 89 -13.36 -6.78 15.03
C THR A 89 -12.78 -7.84 14.11
N MET A 90 -11.55 -7.65 13.60
CA MET A 90 -10.96 -8.53 12.58
C MET A 90 -10.89 -9.98 13.04
N ASP A 91 -10.57 -10.25 14.31
CA ASP A 91 -10.44 -11.61 14.86
C ASP A 91 -11.76 -12.39 14.85
N LYS A 92 -12.90 -11.69 14.84
CA LYS A 92 -14.24 -12.29 14.77
C LYS A 92 -14.72 -12.55 13.33
N LEU A 93 -14.06 -11.97 12.33
CA LEU A 93 -14.49 -12.00 10.92
C LEU A 93 -13.72 -13.04 10.10
N THR A 94 -13.53 -14.23 10.66
CA THR A 94 -12.66 -15.29 10.13
C THR A 94 -13.40 -16.39 9.35
N ASN A 95 -14.70 -16.21 9.09
CA ASN A 95 -15.51 -17.16 8.30
C ASN A 95 -15.37 -16.84 6.81
N TYR A 96 -14.91 -17.82 6.04
CA TYR A 96 -14.79 -17.77 4.58
C TYR A 96 -15.40 -19.04 4.00
N ASP A 97 -16.07 -18.94 2.86
CA ASP A 97 -16.62 -20.10 2.16
C ASP A 97 -15.48 -20.88 1.49
N ASN A 98 -14.59 -20.15 0.80
CA ASN A 98 -13.34 -20.68 0.29
C ASN A 98 -12.21 -19.66 0.48
N LEU A 99 -11.51 -19.77 1.60
CA LEU A 99 -10.45 -18.82 2.01
C LEU A 99 -9.51 -18.36 0.88
N VAL A 100 -8.95 -19.29 0.12
CA VAL A 100 -7.93 -18.98 -0.90
C VAL A 100 -8.60 -18.28 -2.09
N TYR A 101 -9.71 -18.84 -2.58
CA TYR A 101 -10.46 -18.28 -3.70
C TYR A 101 -11.01 -16.89 -3.37
N ASP A 102 -11.61 -16.72 -2.19
CA ASP A 102 -12.26 -15.49 -1.76
C ASP A 102 -11.26 -14.32 -1.68
N ILE A 103 -10.06 -14.58 -1.14
CA ILE A 103 -9.00 -13.57 -1.02
C ILE A 103 -8.40 -13.23 -2.40
N LYS A 104 -8.15 -14.23 -3.24
CA LYS A 104 -7.67 -14.02 -4.62
C LYS A 104 -8.67 -13.19 -5.41
N ASN A 105 -9.93 -13.60 -5.43
CA ASN A 105 -11.01 -12.91 -6.14
C ASN A 105 -11.20 -11.48 -5.62
N TYR A 106 -11.12 -11.26 -4.31
CA TYR A 106 -11.12 -9.91 -3.74
C TYR A 106 -10.00 -9.05 -4.34
N LEU A 107 -8.75 -9.52 -4.31
CA LEU A 107 -7.60 -8.76 -4.81
C LEU A 107 -7.68 -8.51 -6.33
N GLU A 108 -8.16 -9.49 -7.11
CA GLU A 108 -8.40 -9.34 -8.54
C GLU A 108 -9.47 -8.29 -8.85
N GLN A 109 -10.55 -8.23 -8.08
CA GLN A 109 -11.57 -7.19 -8.23
C GLN A 109 -10.99 -5.80 -7.91
N ARG A 110 -10.16 -5.69 -6.87
CA ARG A 110 -9.49 -4.43 -6.53
C ARG A 110 -8.50 -4.01 -7.60
N LEU A 111 -7.71 -4.94 -8.14
CA LEU A 111 -6.83 -4.71 -9.29
C LEU A 111 -7.61 -4.13 -10.48
N ASN A 112 -8.69 -4.80 -10.89
CA ASN A 112 -9.49 -4.37 -12.03
C ASN A 112 -10.04 -2.97 -11.81
N PHE A 113 -10.51 -2.65 -10.60
CA PHE A 113 -10.96 -1.30 -10.25
C PHE A 113 -9.87 -0.23 -10.42
N LEU A 114 -8.64 -0.49 -9.97
CA LEU A 114 -7.52 0.44 -10.12
C LEU A 114 -7.08 0.60 -11.57
N VAL A 115 -7.02 -0.51 -12.33
CA VAL A 115 -6.65 -0.49 -13.76
C VAL A 115 -7.67 0.30 -14.58
N LEU A 116 -8.98 0.11 -14.31
CA LEU A 116 -10.05 0.90 -14.95
C LEU A 116 -9.94 2.40 -14.65
N ASN A 117 -9.38 2.77 -13.50
CA ASN A 117 -9.08 4.16 -13.13
C ASN A 117 -7.71 4.65 -13.67
N GLY A 118 -7.08 3.90 -14.57
CA GLY A 118 -5.87 4.32 -15.27
C GLY A 118 -4.57 4.09 -14.49
N ILE A 119 -4.58 3.28 -13.43
CA ILE A 119 -3.36 2.87 -12.74
C ILE A 119 -2.70 1.72 -13.51
N PRO A 120 -1.40 1.80 -13.86
CA PRO A 120 -0.74 0.75 -14.60
C PRO A 120 -0.70 -0.56 -13.82
N ARG A 121 -1.13 -1.67 -14.44
CA ARG A 121 -1.19 -3.00 -13.81
C ARG A 121 0.14 -3.43 -13.19
N TYR A 122 1.27 -3.11 -13.83
CA TYR A 122 2.61 -3.45 -13.35
C TYR A 122 3.07 -2.65 -12.11
N ARG A 123 2.26 -1.70 -11.61
CA ARG A 123 2.50 -0.93 -10.38
C ARG A 123 1.63 -1.36 -9.20
N ILE A 124 0.83 -2.41 -9.38
CA ILE A 124 -0.12 -2.89 -8.36
C ILE A 124 0.42 -4.20 -7.80
N LEU A 125 0.61 -4.23 -6.49
CA LEU A 125 1.11 -5.38 -5.74
C LEU A 125 0.01 -5.96 -4.86
N PHE A 126 0.03 -7.27 -4.68
CA PHE A 126 -0.95 -8.01 -3.87
C PHE A 126 -0.35 -8.42 -2.53
N ASP A 127 -1.15 -8.26 -1.49
CA ASP A 127 -0.87 -8.79 -0.15
C ASP A 127 -2.12 -9.51 0.39
N ILE A 128 -1.95 -10.78 0.76
CA ILE A 128 -3.02 -11.63 1.29
C ILE A 128 -3.44 -11.26 2.72
N GLY A 129 -2.66 -10.42 3.42
CA GLY A 129 -2.94 -9.91 4.76
C GLY A 129 -2.94 -11.00 5.82
N LEU A 130 -1.79 -11.66 6.02
CA LEU A 130 -1.62 -12.66 7.08
C LEU A 130 -1.93 -12.05 8.46
N GLY A 131 -2.67 -12.77 9.30
CA GLY A 131 -3.11 -12.26 10.61
C GLY A 131 -4.27 -11.25 10.57
N PHE A 132 -4.69 -10.74 9.40
CA PHE A 132 -5.79 -9.77 9.30
C PHE A 132 -7.12 -10.43 8.94
N ALA A 133 -7.92 -10.71 9.97
CA ALA A 133 -9.19 -11.45 9.87
C ALA A 133 -9.02 -12.90 9.40
N LYS A 134 -7.94 -13.55 9.81
CA LYS A 134 -7.66 -14.97 9.61
C LYS A 134 -7.19 -15.56 10.94
N LYS A 135 -7.62 -16.78 11.24
CA LYS A 135 -7.01 -17.60 12.29
C LYS A 135 -5.57 -17.95 11.91
N HIS A 136 -4.77 -18.43 12.87
CA HIS A 136 -3.39 -18.85 12.60
C HIS A 136 -3.33 -19.94 11.51
N ASP A 137 -4.14 -21.00 11.63
CA ASP A 137 -4.19 -22.08 10.63
C ASP A 137 -4.60 -21.59 9.24
N GLN A 138 -5.48 -20.59 9.16
CA GLN A 138 -5.88 -19.96 7.90
C GLN A 138 -4.71 -19.16 7.30
N SER A 139 -3.91 -18.48 8.12
CA SER A 139 -2.72 -17.76 7.67
C SER A 139 -1.66 -18.73 7.11
N ILE A 140 -1.45 -19.87 7.78
CA ILE A 140 -0.58 -20.94 7.25
C ILE A 140 -1.14 -21.55 5.96
N LYS A 141 -2.45 -21.81 5.90
CA LYS A 141 -3.12 -22.33 4.69
C LYS A 141 -2.91 -21.40 3.49
N LEU A 142 -2.93 -20.08 3.69
CA LEU A 142 -2.65 -19.13 2.61
C LEU A 142 -1.20 -19.23 2.13
N LEU A 143 -0.22 -19.36 3.04
CA LEU A 143 1.19 -19.57 2.67
C LEU A 143 1.39 -20.86 1.87
N GLN A 144 0.70 -21.95 2.25
CA GLN A 144 0.75 -23.23 1.54
C GLN A 144 0.17 -23.15 0.11
N ASN A 145 -0.72 -22.19 -0.13
CA ASN A 145 -1.43 -22.01 -1.40
C ASN A 145 -1.06 -20.67 -2.06
N ILE A 146 0.20 -20.23 -1.94
CA ILE A 146 0.68 -18.96 -2.49
C ILE A 146 1.09 -19.04 -3.98
N HIS A 147 0.98 -20.23 -4.58
CA HIS A 147 1.36 -20.53 -5.96
C HIS A 147 0.37 -19.97 -7.00
#